data_AF-A0A382LNB1-F1
#
_entry.id   AF-A0A382LNB1-F1
#
_cell.length_a   1.000
_cell.length_b   1.000
_cell.length_c   1.000
_cell.angle_alpha   90.00
_cell.angle_beta   90.00
_cell.angle_gamma   90.00
#
_symmetry.space_group_name_H-M   'P 1'
#
loop_
_entity.id
_entity.type
_entity.pdbx_description
1 polymer ?
#
loop_
_entity_poly.entity_id
_entity_poly.type
_entity_poly.pdbx_seq_one_letter_code
_entity_poly.pdbx_strand_id
1 'polypeptide(L)'
;CLCNHAEANAIMHCAILGIEAGSKDAILYTTFVPCLECTKMAITIGIKKIICLDTYPETNYDLIKEAGIDVITLDKKKIQHWAKLLIDS
;
A
#
# COMPACT_ATOMS: atom_id res chain seq x y z
N CYS A 1 2.43 -0.90 -17.06
CA CYS A 1 2.75 0.54 -17.01
C CYS A 1 4.18 0.78 -17.46
N LEU A 2 4.46 1.94 -18.08
CA LEU A 2 5.83 2.38 -18.42
C LEU A 2 6.55 3.00 -17.21
N CYS A 3 5.79 3.64 -16.31
CA CYS A 3 6.29 4.25 -15.07
C CYS A 3 6.13 3.34 -13.86
N ASN A 4 6.88 3.63 -12.81
CA ASN A 4 6.75 2.96 -11.52
C ASN A 4 5.51 3.49 -10.76
N HIS A 5 4.78 2.58 -10.11
CA HIS A 5 3.67 2.98 -9.25
C HIS A 5 4.19 3.53 -7.92
N ALA A 6 3.34 4.30 -7.21
CA ALA A 6 3.70 4.91 -5.93
C ALA A 6 4.14 3.85 -4.90
N GLU A 7 3.48 2.70 -4.86
CA GLU A 7 3.80 1.59 -3.95
C GLU A 7 5.19 1.03 -4.23
N ALA A 8 5.49 0.71 -5.48
CA ALA A 8 6.78 0.20 -5.88
C ALA A 8 7.89 1.22 -5.63
N ASN A 9 7.62 2.51 -5.85
CA ASN A 9 8.57 3.58 -5.54
C ASN A 9 8.85 3.67 -4.03
N ALA A 10 7.82 3.64 -3.19
CA ALA A 10 7.96 3.68 -1.73
C ALA A 10 8.78 2.48 -1.21
N ILE A 11 8.49 1.28 -1.71
CA ILE A 11 9.23 0.06 -1.37
C ILE A 11 10.71 0.17 -1.77
N MET A 12 10.98 0.66 -2.98
CA MET A 12 12.33 0.83 -3.49
C MET A 12 13.12 1.85 -2.65
N HIS A 13 12.48 2.94 -2.23
CA HIS A 13 13.08 3.92 -1.33
C HIS A 13 13.42 3.32 0.05
N CYS A 14 12.54 2.50 0.63
CA CYS A 14 12.85 1.80 1.87
C CYS A 14 14.08 0.90 1.71
N ALA A 15 14.18 0.16 0.60
CA ALA A 15 15.34 -0.70 0.32
C ALA A 15 16.64 0.12 0.16
N ILE A 16 16.60 1.23 -0.57
CA ILE A 16 17.76 2.13 -0.75
C ILE A 16 18.24 2.69 0.60
N LEU A 17 17.32 3.03 1.49
CA LEU A 17 17.62 3.58 2.82
C LEU A 17 17.96 2.51 3.87
N GLY A 18 17.94 1.23 3.52
CA GLY A 18 18.19 0.12 4.45
C GLY A 18 17.11 -0.03 5.52
N ILE A 19 15.88 0.42 5.25
CA ILE A 19 14.74 0.30 6.16
C ILE A 19 14.14 -1.09 6.01
N GLU A 20 14.18 -1.88 7.08
CA GLU A 20 13.61 -3.22 7.10
C GLU A 20 12.08 -3.19 7.17
N ALA A 21 11.44 -3.26 6.00
CA ALA A 21 10.00 -3.47 5.91
C ALA A 21 9.56 -4.91 6.28
N GLY A 22 10.50 -5.83 6.50
CA GLY A 22 10.24 -7.17 7.02
C GLY A 22 10.13 -7.23 8.55
N SER A 23 10.33 -6.11 9.25
CA SER A 23 10.09 -6.01 10.69
C SER A 23 8.59 -6.19 10.98
N LYS A 24 8.27 -6.82 12.12
CA LYS A 24 7.01 -7.54 12.42
C LYS A 24 5.68 -6.79 12.15
N ASP A 25 5.69 -5.49 11.88
CA ASP A 25 4.49 -4.66 11.82
C ASP A 25 4.47 -3.66 10.64
N ALA A 26 5.15 -3.92 9.52
CA ALA A 26 5.13 -3.01 8.39
C ALA A 26 3.73 -2.90 7.72
N ILE A 27 3.28 -1.65 7.55
CA ILE A 27 1.97 -1.30 6.97
C ILE A 27 2.18 -0.45 5.71
N LEU A 28 1.58 -0.87 4.60
CA LEU A 28 1.50 -0.07 3.37
C LEU A 28 0.24 0.78 3.38
N TYR A 29 0.39 2.10 3.31
CA TYR A 29 -0.72 3.01 3.07
C TYR A 29 -0.71 3.44 1.61
N THR A 30 -1.82 3.23 0.91
CA THR A 30 -1.96 3.61 -0.51
C THR A 30 -3.37 4.15 -0.76
N THR A 31 -3.56 4.86 -1.87
CA THR A 31 -4.89 5.36 -2.26
C THR A 31 -5.76 4.22 -2.78
N PHE A 32 -5.22 3.38 -3.65
CA PHE A 32 -5.92 2.25 -4.25
C PHE A 32 -5.27 0.95 -3.79
N VAL A 33 -6.03 -0.15 -3.71
CA VAL A 33 -5.41 -1.46 -3.46
C VAL A 33 -4.30 -1.73 -4.50
N PRO A 34 -3.11 -2.22 -4.11
CA PRO A 34 -2.00 -2.40 -5.03
C PRO A 34 -2.34 -3.36 -6.17
N CYS A 35 -1.88 -3.06 -7.39
CA CYS A 35 -1.98 -3.98 -8.51
C CYS A 35 -1.18 -5.27 -8.26
N LEU A 36 -1.29 -6.26 -9.16
CA LEU A 36 -0.61 -7.55 -9.04
C LEU A 36 0.90 -7.43 -8.78
N GLU A 37 1.62 -6.60 -9.54
CA GLU A 37 3.08 -6.48 -9.41
C GLU A 37 3.48 -5.77 -8.11
N CYS A 38 2.77 -4.70 -7.72
CA CYS A 38 3.02 -4.03 -6.44
C CYS A 38 2.66 -4.91 -5.24
N THR A 39 1.64 -5.75 -5.38
CA THR A 39 1.28 -6.78 -4.39
C THR A 39 2.41 -7.79 -4.20
N LYS A 40 2.97 -8.34 -5.29
CA LYS A 40 4.12 -9.26 -5.22
C LYS A 40 5.31 -8.60 -4.52
N MET A 41 5.59 -7.34 -4.82
CA MET A 41 6.64 -6.58 -4.14
C MET A 41 6.36 -6.45 -2.64
N ALA A 42 5.16 -6.04 -2.25
CA ALA A 42 4.75 -5.91 -0.85
C ALA A 42 4.89 -7.22 -0.07
N ILE A 43 4.49 -8.35 -0.67
CA ILE A 43 4.66 -9.69 -0.10
C ILE A 43 6.15 -10.01 0.08
N THR A 44 6.96 -9.75 -0.95
CA THR A 44 8.40 -10.10 -0.98
C THR A 44 9.17 -9.39 0.13
N ILE A 45 8.88 -8.12 0.40
CA ILE A 45 9.55 -7.36 1.46
C ILE A 45 8.98 -7.63 2.85
N GLY A 46 7.87 -8.38 2.96
CA GLY A 46 7.29 -8.79 4.23
C GLY A 46 6.20 -7.88 4.80
N ILE A 47 5.55 -7.03 4.01
CA ILE A 47 4.40 -6.22 4.48
C ILE A 47 3.30 -7.12 5.01
N LYS A 48 2.71 -6.74 6.15
CA LYS A 48 1.64 -7.53 6.82
C LYS A 48 0.26 -6.91 6.70
N LYS A 49 0.18 -5.62 6.38
CA LYS A 49 -1.09 -4.91 6.29
C LYS A 49 -1.06 -3.87 5.18
N ILE A 50 -2.14 -3.80 4.42
CA ILE A 50 -2.37 -2.80 3.39
C ILE A 50 -3.61 -2.01 3.79
N ILE A 51 -3.45 -0.70 3.89
CA ILE A 51 -4.54 0.22 4.20
C ILE A 51 -4.77 1.09 2.95
N CYS A 52 -5.97 1.02 2.40
CA CYS A 52 -6.32 1.65 1.12
C CYS A 52 -7.58 2.52 1.24
N LEU A 53 -7.75 3.51 0.37
CA LEU A 53 -8.97 4.33 0.32
C LEU A 53 -10.00 3.82 -0.69
N ASP A 54 -9.56 3.06 -1.68
CA ASP A 54 -10.42 2.55 -2.74
C ASP A 54 -9.88 1.25 -3.34
N THR A 55 -10.71 0.60 -4.15
CA THR A 55 -10.38 -0.66 -4.83
C THR A 55 -9.74 -0.40 -6.20
N TYR A 56 -8.88 -1.31 -6.66
CA TYR A 56 -8.31 -1.28 -8.00
C TYR A 56 -8.76 -2.53 -8.79
N PRO A 57 -9.29 -2.39 -10.02
CA PRO A 57 -9.89 -3.51 -10.75
C PRO A 57 -8.98 -4.71 -10.99
N GLU A 58 -7.69 -4.49 -11.23
CA GLU A 58 -6.72 -5.55 -11.52
C GLU A 58 -6.01 -6.10 -10.27
N THR A 59 -6.56 -5.81 -9.09
CA THR A 59 -6.04 -6.37 -7.83
C THR A 59 -6.35 -7.85 -7.77
N ASN A 60 -5.34 -8.66 -7.42
CA ASN A 60 -5.53 -10.06 -7.09
C ASN A 60 -5.68 -10.22 -5.56
N TYR A 61 -6.92 -10.15 -5.07
CA TYR A 61 -7.21 -10.30 -3.64
C TYR A 61 -6.92 -11.71 -3.11
N ASP A 62 -7.02 -12.74 -3.96
CA ASP A 62 -6.72 -14.12 -3.57
C ASP A 62 -5.25 -14.27 -3.21
N LEU A 63 -4.35 -13.70 -4.02
CA LEU A 63 -2.91 -13.68 -3.74
C LEU A 63 -2.59 -12.97 -2.41
N ILE A 64 -3.23 -11.83 -2.15
CA ILE A 64 -3.03 -11.07 -0.91
C ILE A 64 -3.46 -11.89 0.30
N LYS A 65 -4.61 -12.58 0.18
CA LYS A 65 -5.15 -13.45 1.23
C LYS A 65 -4.26 -14.68 1.47
N GLU A 66 -3.79 -15.33 0.41
CA GLU A 66 -2.87 -16.47 0.49
C GLU A 66 -1.55 -16.10 1.18
N ALA A 67 -1.05 -14.87 0.95
CA ALA A 67 0.13 -14.34 1.61
C ALA A 67 -0.10 -13.95 3.09
N GLY A 68 -1.34 -14.01 3.59
CA GLY A 68 -1.70 -13.66 4.97
C GLY A 68 -1.58 -12.16 5.26
N ILE A 69 -1.84 -11.31 4.27
CA ILE A 69 -1.82 -9.85 4.43
C ILE A 69 -3.23 -9.33 4.67
N ASP A 70 -3.39 -8.48 5.69
CA ASP A 70 -4.67 -7.82 5.98
C ASP A 70 -4.88 -6.63 5.05
N VAL A 71 -6.03 -6.57 4.36
CA VAL A 71 -6.45 -5.38 3.59
C VAL A 71 -7.56 -4.66 4.31
N ILE A 72 -7.37 -3.37 4.59
CA ILE A 72 -8.36 -2.53 5.27
C ILE A 72 -8.68 -1.31 4.40
N THR A 73 -9.95 -1.19 4.03
CA THR A 73 -10.46 0.01 3.38
C THR A 73 -10.78 1.09 4.41
N LEU A 74 -10.11 2.23 4.32
CA LEU A 74 -10.35 3.40 5.17
C LEU A 74 -11.64 4.11 4.77
N ASP A 75 -12.44 4.48 5.77
CA ASP A 75 -13.57 5.38 5.57
C ASP A 75 -13.07 6.79 5.23
N LYS A 76 -13.38 7.25 4.03
CA LYS A 76 -13.02 8.58 3.52
C LYS A 76 -13.48 9.70 4.47
N LYS A 77 -14.58 9.53 5.21
CA LYS A 77 -15.07 10.51 6.19
C LYS A 77 -14.05 10.78 7.31
N LYS A 78 -13.25 9.77 7.69
CA LYS A 78 -12.25 9.91 8.76
C LYS A 78 -11.07 10.80 8.37
N ILE A 79 -10.79 10.94 7.08
CA ILE A 79 -9.67 11.74 6.57
C ILE A 79 -10.10 13.12 6.03
N GLN A 80 -11.41 13.42 5.98
CA GLN A 80 -11.93 14.66 5.40
C GLN A 80 -11.31 15.92 6.02
N HIS A 81 -11.11 15.94 7.33
CA HIS A 81 -10.49 17.07 8.02
C HIS A 81 -9.08 17.36 7.49
N TRP A 82 -8.23 16.34 7.43
CA TRP A 82 -6.85 16.45 6.95
C TRP A 82 -6.77 16.73 5.46
N ALA A 83 -7.63 16.09 4.66
CA ALA A 83 -7.71 16.33 3.22
C ALA A 83 -8.03 17.80 2.92
N LYS A 84 -8.96 18.41 3.67
CA LYS A 84 -9.28 19.82 3.55
C LYS A 84 -8.08 20.70 3.90
N LEU A 85 -7.42 20.44 5.02
CA LEU A 85 -6.23 21.20 5.45
C LEU A 85 -5.10 21.17 4.41
N LEU A 86 -4.87 20.03 3.75
CA LEU A 86 -3.81 19.88 2.74
C LEU A 86 -4.12 20.55 1.39
N ILE A 87 -5.40 20.76 1.07
CA ILE A 87 -5.83 21.44 -0.17
C ILE A 87 -5.81 22.95 0.02
N ASP A 88 -6.19 23.41 1.22
CA ASP A 88 -6.30 24.82 1.56
C ASP A 88 -4.94 25.46 1.95
N SER A 89 -3.87 24.65 2.06
CA SER A 89 -2.49 25.08 2.35
C SER A 89 -1.69 25.36 1.09
#